data_AF-A0A839TAH6-F1
#
_entry.id   AF-A0A839TAH6-F1
#
_cell.length_a   1.000
_cell.length_b   1.000
_cell.length_c   1.000
_cell.angle_alpha   90.00
_cell.angle_beta   90.00
_cell.angle_gamma   90.00
#
_symmetry.space_group_name_H-M   'P 1'
#
loop_
_entity.id
_entity.type
_entity.pdbx_description
1 polymer ?
#
loop_
_entity_poly.entity_id
_entity_poly.type
_entity_poly.pdbx_seq_one_letter_code
_entity_poly.pdbx_strand_id
1 'polypeptide(L)'
;MTDAKVKSPLLIKRLAEKFGVDSEKLLETLKATAFKQRDNSPITNEQMMVLLVVAEQYDLNPFTREIYAYPDKNNGIVPVIGVDGWIRIVNSHPQYAGMEFVYSDATLTPDGTTIAAHEWIECVMYRQDLAQPIRIREYLDEVYRGPFKVKDKNTKAFYTVDGPWQSHPKRMHRHKAMIQCARVAFGFSGIYDQDEAERIIDMGSATVVDRESPGPVTAPVQQINHDKIDPLLDKLINRATTEMAWEPAQHYINQRFQGAEAEYALNRLEEAQQRQTTVQTAEQVSNQEGLGFVNDVPGADESEPAFY
;
A
#
# COMPACT_ATOMS: atom_id res chain seq x y z
N MET A 1 -44.78 -8.04 14.48
CA MET A 1 -43.41 -8.29 13.98
C MET A 1 -42.79 -6.93 13.74
N THR A 2 -41.95 -6.48 14.66
CA THR A 2 -41.24 -5.20 14.55
C THR A 2 -40.09 -5.38 13.59
N ASP A 3 -40.15 -4.70 12.46
CA ASP A 3 -39.04 -4.51 11.53
C ASP A 3 -37.84 -3.96 12.33
N ALA A 4 -36.78 -4.75 12.43
CA ALA A 4 -35.54 -4.27 12.99
C ALA A 4 -34.93 -3.27 12.00
N LYS A 5 -35.15 -1.97 12.24
CA LYS A 5 -34.53 -0.88 11.46
C LYS A 5 -33.02 -1.14 11.38
N VAL A 6 -32.56 -1.53 10.19
CA VAL A 6 -31.14 -1.71 9.90
C VAL A 6 -30.45 -0.38 10.20
N LYS A 7 -29.60 -0.34 11.23
CA LYS A 7 -28.88 0.88 11.60
C LYS A 7 -27.96 1.23 10.44
N SER A 8 -28.16 2.39 9.82
CA SER A 8 -27.28 2.90 8.77
C SER A 8 -25.84 2.98 9.30
N PRO A 9 -24.83 2.47 8.55
CA PRO A 9 -23.42 2.55 8.90
C PRO A 9 -23.03 3.98 9.30
N LEU A 10 -22.17 4.11 10.32
CA LEU A 10 -21.68 5.40 10.83
C LEU A 10 -21.13 6.30 9.72
N LEU A 11 -20.42 5.73 8.74
CA LEU A 11 -19.89 6.45 7.57
C LEU A 11 -20.99 7.15 6.76
N ILE A 12 -22.07 6.43 6.45
CA ILE A 12 -23.16 6.95 5.63
C ILE A 12 -23.85 8.11 6.35
N LYS A 13 -23.99 8.03 7.68
CA LYS A 13 -24.54 9.12 8.47
C LYS A 13 -23.67 10.38 8.42
N ARG A 14 -22.35 10.25 8.63
CA ARG A 14 -21.43 11.40 8.55
C ARG A 14 -21.44 12.05 7.17
N LEU A 15 -21.44 11.26 6.11
CA LEU A 15 -21.53 11.78 4.74
C LEU A 15 -22.89 12.45 4.47
N ALA A 16 -23.98 11.86 4.95
CA ALA A 16 -25.31 12.44 4.82
C ALA A 16 -25.42 13.78 5.56
N GLU A 17 -24.89 13.86 6.77
CA GLU A 17 -24.77 15.11 7.54
C GLU A 17 -23.93 16.14 6.79
N LYS A 18 -22.77 15.75 6.24
CA LYS A 18 -21.90 16.61 5.43
C LYS A 18 -22.63 17.19 4.21
N PHE A 19 -23.44 16.39 3.53
CA PHE A 19 -24.21 16.84 2.36
C PHE A 19 -25.56 17.47 2.72
N GLY A 20 -25.97 17.45 3.99
CA GLY A 20 -27.28 17.96 4.43
C GLY A 20 -28.46 17.15 3.89
N VAL A 21 -28.30 15.84 3.71
CA VAL A 21 -29.31 14.95 3.12
C VAL A 21 -29.70 13.81 4.07
N ASP A 22 -30.80 13.12 3.75
CA ASP A 22 -31.27 11.96 4.50
C ASP A 22 -30.32 10.76 4.34
N SER A 23 -29.78 10.27 5.47
CA SER A 23 -28.88 9.13 5.51
C SER A 23 -29.48 7.81 5.01
N GLU A 24 -30.80 7.63 5.14
CA GLU A 24 -31.49 6.43 4.65
C GLU A 24 -31.57 6.45 3.11
N LYS A 25 -31.63 7.63 2.49
CA LYS A 25 -31.76 7.80 1.03
C LYS A 25 -30.46 8.03 0.28
N LEU A 26 -29.40 8.46 0.99
CA LEU A 26 -28.12 8.80 0.37
C LEU A 26 -27.55 7.61 -0.41
N LEU A 27 -27.54 6.42 0.18
CA LEU A 27 -26.95 5.22 -0.43
C LEU A 27 -27.64 4.85 -1.76
N GLU A 28 -28.98 4.85 -1.76
CA GLU A 28 -29.78 4.55 -2.96
C GLU A 28 -29.56 5.60 -4.05
N THR A 29 -29.52 6.88 -3.65
CA THR A 29 -29.28 7.99 -4.58
C THR A 29 -27.91 7.86 -5.24
N LEU A 30 -26.87 7.56 -4.47
CA LEU A 30 -25.51 7.37 -4.98
C LEU A 30 -25.43 6.18 -5.96
N LYS A 31 -26.09 5.05 -5.66
CA LYS A 31 -26.19 3.91 -6.59
C LYS A 31 -26.91 4.26 -7.89
N ALA A 32 -27.99 5.04 -7.81
CA ALA A 32 -28.81 5.39 -8.96
C ALA A 32 -28.21 6.51 -9.83
N THR A 33 -27.27 7.29 -9.29
CA THR A 33 -26.73 8.49 -9.96
C THR A 33 -25.20 8.45 -10.06
N ALA A 34 -24.49 8.93 -9.04
CA ALA A 34 -23.04 9.16 -9.03
C ALA A 34 -22.21 7.92 -9.39
N PHE A 35 -22.67 6.73 -8.97
CA PHE A 35 -21.96 5.48 -9.21
C PHE A 35 -22.73 4.49 -10.10
N LYS A 36 -23.68 4.98 -10.90
CA LYS A 36 -24.39 4.14 -11.86
C LYS A 36 -23.41 3.59 -12.91
N GLN A 37 -23.34 2.26 -13.05
CA GLN A 37 -22.50 1.61 -14.05
C GLN A 37 -23.12 1.72 -15.46
N ARG A 38 -22.26 1.74 -16.50
CA ARG A 38 -22.70 1.89 -17.91
C ARG A 38 -23.58 0.73 -18.39
N ASP A 39 -23.39 -0.46 -17.84
CA ASP A 39 -24.15 -1.67 -18.12
C ASP A 39 -25.39 -1.83 -17.21
N ASN A 40 -25.71 -0.82 -16.40
CA ASN A 40 -26.73 -0.84 -15.35
C ASN A 40 -26.54 -1.95 -14.29
N SER A 41 -25.32 -2.50 -14.15
CA SER A 41 -25.04 -3.42 -13.05
C SER A 41 -25.13 -2.70 -11.69
N PRO A 42 -25.81 -3.29 -10.69
CA PRO A 42 -25.92 -2.69 -9.37
C PRO A 42 -24.60 -2.83 -8.61
N ILE A 43 -24.11 -1.73 -8.04
CA ILE A 43 -22.96 -1.74 -7.12
C ILE A 43 -23.37 -2.36 -5.79
N THR A 44 -22.57 -3.31 -5.30
CA THR A 44 -22.80 -3.96 -4.00
C THR A 44 -22.56 -2.98 -2.84
N ASN A 45 -23.04 -3.32 -1.63
CA ASN A 45 -22.81 -2.46 -0.47
C ASN A 45 -21.31 -2.36 -0.13
N GLU A 46 -20.57 -3.46 -0.26
CA GLU A 46 -19.14 -3.55 0.03
C GLU A 46 -18.34 -2.67 -0.93
N GLN A 47 -18.65 -2.75 -2.22
CA GLN A 47 -18.08 -1.90 -3.26
C GLN A 47 -18.38 -0.42 -2.98
N MET A 48 -19.62 -0.10 -2.63
CA MET A 48 -20.00 1.26 -2.26
C MET A 48 -19.21 1.78 -1.05
N MET A 49 -19.02 0.93 -0.04
CA MET A 49 -18.25 1.31 1.15
C MET A 49 -16.80 1.68 0.80
N VAL A 50 -16.14 0.95 -0.12
CA VAL A 50 -14.78 1.29 -0.56
C VAL A 50 -14.73 2.69 -1.17
N LEU A 51 -15.68 3.04 -2.04
CA LEU A 51 -15.75 4.38 -2.65
C LEU A 51 -15.98 5.47 -1.59
N LEU A 52 -16.89 5.23 -0.65
CA LEU A 52 -17.26 6.20 0.38
C LEU A 52 -16.14 6.43 1.39
N VAL A 53 -15.34 5.41 1.70
CA VAL A 53 -14.15 5.56 2.55
C VAL A 53 -13.12 6.47 1.88
N VAL A 54 -12.83 6.27 0.59
CA VAL A 54 -11.91 7.14 -0.15
C VAL A 54 -12.47 8.56 -0.27
N ALA A 55 -13.78 8.69 -0.53
CA ALA A 55 -14.43 9.98 -0.62
C ALA A 55 -14.38 10.75 0.71
N GLU A 56 -14.59 10.09 1.85
CA GLU A 56 -14.47 10.73 3.15
C GLU A 56 -13.01 11.10 3.47
N GLN A 57 -12.06 10.18 3.25
CA GLN A 57 -10.64 10.40 3.55
C GLN A 57 -10.06 11.62 2.83
N TYR A 58 -10.44 11.83 1.58
CA TYR A 58 -9.92 12.91 0.74
C TYR A 58 -10.93 14.06 0.56
N ASP A 59 -12.00 14.07 1.37
CA ASP A 59 -13.07 15.07 1.33
C ASP A 59 -13.79 15.21 -0.03
N LEU A 60 -13.70 14.22 -0.91
CA LEU A 60 -14.22 14.26 -2.28
C LEU A 60 -15.75 14.22 -2.34
N ASN A 61 -16.28 14.82 -3.40
CA ASN A 61 -17.71 14.84 -3.70
C ASN A 61 -18.07 13.89 -4.86
N PRO A 62 -18.78 12.78 -4.59
CA PRO A 62 -19.22 11.86 -5.64
C PRO A 62 -20.18 12.48 -6.67
N PHE A 63 -20.98 13.46 -6.27
CA PHE A 63 -22.00 14.06 -7.16
C PHE A 63 -21.39 14.97 -8.23
N THR A 64 -20.20 15.53 -7.97
CA THR A 64 -19.45 16.36 -8.93
C THR A 64 -18.43 15.57 -9.74
N ARG A 65 -18.41 14.23 -9.61
CA ARG A 65 -17.43 13.32 -10.26
C ARG A 65 -15.97 13.58 -9.86
N GLU A 66 -15.75 14.13 -8.67
CA GLU A 66 -14.40 14.17 -8.07
C GLU A 66 -13.89 12.75 -7.78
N ILE A 67 -14.81 11.82 -7.51
CA ILE A 67 -14.57 10.38 -7.41
C ILE A 67 -15.68 9.62 -8.13
N TYR A 68 -15.34 8.55 -8.83
CA TYR A 68 -16.29 7.66 -9.49
C TYR A 68 -15.80 6.21 -9.50
N ALA A 69 -16.72 5.29 -9.80
CA ALA A 69 -16.46 3.87 -9.81
C ALA A 69 -16.09 3.40 -11.22
N TYR A 70 -14.91 2.82 -11.37
CA TYR A 70 -14.50 2.20 -12.63
C TYR A 70 -14.57 0.67 -12.51
N PRO A 71 -15.22 -0.04 -13.45
CA PRO A 71 -15.40 -1.49 -13.35
C PRO A 71 -14.10 -2.25 -13.64
N ASP A 72 -13.80 -3.26 -12.84
CA ASP A 72 -12.70 -4.20 -13.06
C ASP A 72 -13.16 -5.42 -13.89
N LYS A 73 -12.21 -6.19 -14.45
CA LYS A 73 -12.43 -7.44 -15.20
C LYS A 73 -13.20 -8.49 -14.41
N ASN A 74 -13.11 -8.50 -13.08
CA ASN A 74 -13.73 -9.51 -12.20
C ASN A 74 -15.03 -9.05 -11.53
N ASN A 75 -15.82 -8.17 -12.17
CA ASN A 75 -17.00 -7.53 -11.57
C ASN A 75 -16.71 -6.75 -10.27
N GLY A 76 -15.43 -6.43 -10.02
CA GLY A 76 -15.00 -5.51 -8.97
C GLY A 76 -15.17 -4.05 -9.39
N ILE A 77 -14.93 -3.13 -8.46
CA ILE A 77 -14.80 -1.71 -8.78
C ILE A 77 -13.50 -1.15 -8.22
N VAL A 78 -12.91 -0.22 -8.96
CA VAL A 78 -11.75 0.57 -8.56
C VAL A 78 -12.21 2.01 -8.36
N PRO A 79 -11.98 2.63 -7.19
CA PRO A 79 -12.18 4.06 -7.01
C PRO A 79 -11.22 4.85 -7.90
N VAL A 80 -11.77 5.70 -8.76
CA VAL A 80 -11.00 6.59 -9.62
C VAL A 80 -11.27 8.02 -9.22
N ILE A 81 -10.21 8.79 -9.09
CA ILE A 81 -10.27 10.22 -8.79
C ILE A 81 -10.17 11.00 -10.10
N GLY A 82 -11.17 11.84 -10.34
CA GLY A 82 -11.18 12.76 -11.47
C GLY A 82 -10.14 13.87 -11.31
N VAL A 83 -9.85 14.60 -12.38
CA VAL A 83 -8.91 15.73 -12.34
C VAL A 83 -9.34 16.78 -11.31
N ASP A 84 -10.64 17.06 -11.22
CA ASP A 84 -11.18 18.01 -10.24
C ASP A 84 -11.02 17.49 -8.79
N GLY A 85 -11.09 16.18 -8.58
CA GLY A 85 -10.82 15.57 -7.28
C GLY A 85 -9.35 15.70 -6.88
N TRP A 86 -8.43 15.49 -7.83
CA TRP A 86 -6.99 15.73 -7.60
C TRP A 86 -6.71 17.20 -7.28
N ILE A 87 -7.32 18.13 -8.02
CA ILE A 87 -7.19 19.57 -7.77
C ILE A 87 -7.71 19.92 -6.37
N ARG A 88 -8.87 19.37 -5.97
CA ARG A 88 -9.42 19.58 -4.62
C ARG A 88 -8.45 19.07 -3.55
N ILE A 89 -7.95 17.86 -3.69
CA ILE A 89 -7.00 17.25 -2.74
C ILE A 89 -5.77 18.14 -2.56
N VAL A 90 -5.19 18.62 -3.66
CA VAL A 90 -4.00 19.49 -3.63
C VAL A 90 -4.32 20.83 -2.99
N ASN A 91 -5.39 21.51 -3.45
CA ASN A 91 -5.73 22.85 -2.97
C ASN A 91 -6.15 22.86 -1.49
N SER A 92 -6.73 21.78 -0.99
CA SER A 92 -7.12 21.64 0.42
C SER A 92 -5.95 21.23 1.33
N HIS A 93 -4.78 20.89 0.77
CA HIS A 93 -3.64 20.47 1.58
C HIS A 93 -3.02 21.68 2.33
N PRO A 94 -2.87 21.65 3.66
CA PRO A 94 -2.42 22.82 4.45
C PRO A 94 -1.06 23.40 4.03
N GLN A 95 -0.15 22.55 3.55
CA GLN A 95 1.19 22.95 3.13
C GLN A 95 1.28 23.40 1.66
N TYR A 96 0.20 23.31 0.88
CA TYR A 96 0.24 23.73 -0.53
C TYR A 96 0.46 25.24 -0.64
N ALA A 97 1.45 25.65 -1.44
CA ALA A 97 1.82 27.05 -1.64
C ALA A 97 1.76 27.50 -3.10
N GLY A 98 1.25 26.66 -4.00
CA GLY A 98 1.12 26.95 -5.43
C GLY A 98 1.79 25.90 -6.31
N MET A 99 1.54 25.99 -7.61
CA MET A 99 2.16 25.16 -8.63
C MET A 99 2.43 25.95 -9.90
N GLU A 100 3.45 25.52 -10.65
CA GLU A 100 3.72 26.00 -12.02
C GLU A 100 4.03 24.81 -12.93
N PHE A 101 3.98 25.06 -14.24
CA PHE A 101 4.31 24.08 -15.26
C PHE A 101 5.41 24.61 -16.16
N VAL A 102 6.42 23.78 -16.38
CA VAL A 102 7.48 24.00 -17.36
C VAL A 102 7.26 23.03 -18.50
N TYR A 103 7.41 23.52 -19.73
CA TYR A 103 7.14 22.77 -20.95
C TYR A 103 8.44 22.62 -21.75
N SER A 104 8.59 21.48 -22.43
CA SER A 104 9.67 21.32 -23.40
C SER A 104 9.51 22.27 -24.59
N ASP A 105 10.64 22.76 -25.13
CA ASP A 105 10.65 23.50 -26.39
C ASP A 105 10.25 22.60 -27.57
N ALA A 106 10.70 21.35 -27.53
CA ALA A 106 10.35 20.34 -28.52
C ALA A 106 8.90 19.87 -28.36
N THR A 107 8.27 19.57 -29.49
CA THR A 107 6.94 18.95 -29.53
C THR A 107 6.98 17.71 -30.42
N LEU A 108 6.12 16.76 -30.10
CA LEU A 108 5.97 15.49 -30.81
C LEU A 108 4.49 15.30 -31.13
N THR A 109 4.18 14.60 -32.22
CA THR A 109 2.82 14.19 -32.54
C THR A 109 2.73 12.68 -32.36
N PRO A 110 2.16 12.19 -31.23
CA PRO A 110 2.02 10.77 -31.00
C PRO A 110 1.11 10.09 -32.02
N ASP A 111 1.33 8.79 -32.22
CA ASP A 111 0.51 8.00 -33.15
C ASP A 111 -0.96 8.00 -32.73
N GLY A 112 -1.84 8.18 -33.72
CA GLY A 112 -3.29 8.18 -33.52
C GLY A 112 -3.89 9.55 -33.17
N THR A 113 -3.09 10.61 -33.01
CA THR A 113 -3.59 11.99 -32.97
C THR A 113 -2.92 12.85 -34.04
N THR A 114 -3.58 13.92 -34.46
CA THR A 114 -3.01 14.95 -35.35
C THR A 114 -2.49 16.17 -34.58
N ILE A 115 -2.60 16.16 -33.25
CA ILE A 115 -2.28 17.29 -32.39
C ILE A 115 -0.90 17.07 -31.76
N ALA A 116 0.06 17.93 -32.11
CA ALA A 116 1.37 17.94 -31.46
C ALA A 116 1.24 18.33 -29.97
N ALA A 117 2.02 17.69 -29.10
CA ALA A 117 2.14 18.00 -27.68
C ALA A 117 3.61 18.08 -27.24
N HIS A 118 3.86 18.67 -26.08
CA HIS A 118 5.21 18.84 -25.55
C HIS A 118 5.82 17.47 -25.26
N GLU A 119 7.08 17.25 -25.64
CA GLU A 119 7.83 16.02 -25.35
C GLU A 119 7.81 15.66 -23.86
N TRP A 120 7.93 16.67 -23.00
CA TRP A 120 7.77 16.52 -21.57
C TRP A 120 7.08 17.74 -20.96
N ILE A 121 6.40 17.50 -19.84
CA ILE A 121 5.85 18.55 -18.98
C ILE A 121 6.36 18.30 -17.57
N GLU A 122 6.93 19.32 -16.97
CA GLU A 122 7.37 19.30 -15.58
C GLU A 122 6.41 20.12 -14.73
N CYS A 123 5.84 19.49 -13.71
CA CYS A 123 5.06 20.19 -12.69
C CYS A 123 5.97 20.48 -11.50
N VAL A 124 5.94 21.73 -11.07
CA VAL A 124 6.66 22.22 -9.89
C VAL A 124 5.60 22.55 -8.84
N MET A 125 5.65 21.91 -7.68
CA MET A 125 4.78 22.24 -6.55
C MET A 125 5.57 22.84 -5.41
N TYR A 126 5.08 23.97 -4.93
CA TYR A 126 5.64 24.71 -3.81
C TYR A 126 4.95 24.29 -2.53
N ARG A 127 5.74 24.12 -1.47
CA ARG A 127 5.25 23.85 -0.12
C ARG A 127 5.74 24.89 0.85
N GLN A 128 4.92 25.22 1.84
CA GLN A 128 5.27 26.22 2.86
C GLN A 128 6.39 25.73 3.80
N ASP A 129 6.50 24.40 3.99
CA ASP A 129 7.46 23.77 4.89
C ASP A 129 8.78 23.33 4.23
N LEU A 130 8.97 23.58 2.94
CA LEU A 130 10.18 23.22 2.20
C LEU A 130 10.89 24.45 1.64
N ALA A 131 12.23 24.46 1.75
CA ALA A 131 13.06 25.51 1.16
C ALA A 131 13.16 25.41 -0.37
N GLN A 132 12.94 24.21 -0.92
CA GLN A 132 13.00 23.93 -2.36
C GLN A 132 11.69 23.27 -2.80
N PRO A 133 11.15 23.62 -3.97
CA PRO A 133 9.94 22.99 -4.48
C PRO A 133 10.20 21.56 -4.94
N ILE A 134 9.13 20.76 -5.00
CA ILE A 134 9.15 19.43 -5.60
C ILE A 134 8.92 19.57 -7.10
N ARG A 135 9.76 18.88 -7.88
CA ARG A 135 9.76 18.92 -9.34
C ARG A 135 9.62 17.51 -9.88
N ILE A 136 8.57 17.26 -10.67
CA ILE A 136 8.34 15.97 -11.32
C ILE A 136 8.05 16.21 -12.79
N ARG A 137 8.76 15.49 -13.64
CA ARG A 137 8.68 15.55 -15.09
C ARG A 137 8.10 14.26 -15.64
N GLU A 138 7.08 14.40 -16.46
CA GLU A 138 6.46 13.29 -17.18
C GLU A 138 6.73 13.43 -18.68
N TYR A 139 7.10 12.33 -19.32
CA TYR A 139 7.39 12.28 -20.75
C TYR A 139 6.16 11.78 -21.53
N LEU A 140 5.87 12.44 -22.65
CA LEU A 140 4.67 12.20 -23.44
C LEU A 140 4.59 10.77 -23.96
N ASP A 141 5.71 10.20 -24.40
CA ASP A 141 5.80 8.84 -24.93
C ASP A 141 5.54 7.76 -23.88
N GLU A 142 5.76 8.03 -22.58
CA GLU A 142 5.44 7.12 -21.48
C GLU A 142 3.97 7.21 -21.04
N VAL A 143 3.40 8.42 -21.05
CA VAL A 143 2.06 8.66 -20.48
C VAL A 143 0.94 8.65 -21.52
N TYR A 144 1.24 8.92 -22.79
CA TYR A 144 0.26 8.99 -23.86
C TYR A 144 -0.50 7.67 -24.01
N ARG A 145 -1.80 7.79 -24.28
CA ARG A 145 -2.62 6.65 -24.69
C ARG A 145 -3.10 6.82 -26.11
N GLY A 146 -2.74 5.83 -26.93
CA GLY A 146 -3.27 5.70 -28.26
C GLY A 146 -4.79 5.40 -28.26
N PRO A 147 -5.43 5.50 -29.42
CA PRO A 147 -6.84 5.14 -29.59
C PRO A 147 -7.12 3.69 -29.14
N PHE A 148 -8.30 3.46 -28.56
CA PHE A 148 -8.70 2.14 -28.05
C PHE A 148 -9.16 1.25 -29.20
N LYS A 149 -8.75 -0.02 -29.21
CA LYS A 149 -9.27 -1.02 -30.14
C LYS A 149 -10.37 -1.82 -29.48
N VAL A 150 -11.60 -1.64 -29.93
CA VAL A 150 -12.77 -2.33 -29.41
C VAL A 150 -13.15 -3.46 -30.36
N LYS A 151 -13.39 -4.65 -29.81
CA LYS A 151 -13.88 -5.80 -30.57
C LYS A 151 -15.40 -5.70 -30.71
N ASP A 152 -15.87 -5.74 -31.95
CA ASP A 152 -17.29 -5.87 -32.26
C ASP A 152 -17.78 -7.25 -31.80
N LYS A 153 -18.84 -7.26 -31.00
CA LYS A 153 -19.42 -8.48 -30.42
C LYS A 153 -20.06 -9.39 -31.48
N ASN A 154 -20.54 -8.83 -32.58
CA ASN A 154 -21.26 -9.53 -33.64
C ASN A 154 -20.32 -9.99 -34.76
N THR A 155 -19.43 -9.10 -35.22
CA THR A 155 -18.59 -9.36 -36.39
C THR A 155 -17.20 -9.89 -36.05
N LYS A 156 -16.82 -9.86 -34.75
CA LYS A 156 -15.46 -10.15 -34.25
C LYS A 156 -14.36 -9.26 -34.84
N ALA A 157 -14.70 -8.27 -35.66
CA ALA A 157 -13.77 -7.27 -36.17
C ALA A 157 -13.37 -6.29 -35.07
N PHE A 158 -12.22 -5.65 -35.22
CA PHE A 158 -11.79 -4.57 -34.33
C PHE A 158 -12.08 -3.23 -35.00
N TYR A 159 -12.63 -2.29 -34.24
CA TYR A 159 -12.74 -0.90 -34.63
C TYR A 159 -12.02 -0.01 -33.63
N THR A 160 -11.57 1.15 -34.09
CA THR A 160 -10.82 2.11 -33.30
C THR A 160 -11.77 3.14 -32.71
N VAL A 161 -11.59 3.47 -31.43
CA VAL A 161 -12.33 4.51 -30.70
C VAL A 161 -11.34 5.53 -30.17
N ASP A 162 -11.53 6.78 -30.58
CA ASP A 162 -10.72 7.90 -30.10
C ASP A 162 -11.08 8.24 -28.65
N GLY A 163 -10.04 8.44 -27.84
CA GLY A 163 -10.14 8.85 -26.45
C GLY A 163 -9.84 10.33 -26.21
N PRO A 164 -9.82 10.75 -24.93
CA PRO A 164 -9.45 12.11 -24.55
C PRO A 164 -8.06 12.54 -25.04
N TRP A 165 -7.11 11.59 -25.08
CA TRP A 165 -5.76 11.83 -25.57
C TRP A 165 -5.70 12.19 -27.05
N GLN A 166 -6.63 11.71 -27.88
CA GLN A 166 -6.67 12.03 -29.31
C GLN A 166 -7.13 13.46 -29.58
N SER A 167 -8.05 13.98 -28.75
CA SER A 167 -8.62 15.32 -28.91
C SER A 167 -7.89 16.39 -28.10
N HIS A 168 -7.29 16.05 -26.96
CA HIS A 168 -6.69 17.02 -26.02
C HIS A 168 -5.36 16.52 -25.40
N PRO A 169 -4.35 16.08 -26.19
CA PRO A 169 -3.14 15.46 -25.65
C PRO A 169 -2.35 16.37 -24.71
N LYS A 170 -2.23 17.67 -25.03
CA LYS A 170 -1.55 18.66 -24.17
C LYS A 170 -2.18 18.78 -22.78
N ARG A 171 -3.52 18.75 -22.72
CA ARG A 171 -4.27 18.88 -21.46
C ARG A 171 -4.10 17.60 -20.63
N MET A 172 -4.24 16.45 -21.26
CA MET A 172 -4.07 15.15 -20.60
C MET A 172 -2.65 15.01 -20.03
N HIS A 173 -1.62 15.36 -20.81
CA HIS A 173 -0.22 15.32 -20.36
C HIS A 173 0.02 16.23 -19.15
N ARG A 174 -0.51 17.46 -19.16
CA ARG A 174 -0.43 18.36 -18.01
C ARG A 174 -1.09 17.76 -16.76
N HIS A 175 -2.24 17.08 -16.91
CA HIS A 175 -2.90 16.43 -15.78
C HIS A 175 -2.03 15.30 -15.20
N LYS A 176 -1.37 14.50 -16.04
CA LYS A 176 -0.43 13.46 -15.58
C LYS A 176 0.72 14.05 -14.77
N ALA A 177 1.37 15.10 -15.29
CA ALA A 177 2.45 15.79 -14.59
C ALA A 177 2.00 16.36 -13.23
N MET A 178 0.84 17.00 -13.18
CA MET A 178 0.25 17.51 -11.94
C MET A 178 0.00 16.40 -10.92
N ILE A 179 -0.61 15.28 -11.35
CA ILE A 179 -0.98 14.18 -10.47
C ILE A 179 0.25 13.50 -9.88
N GLN A 180 1.26 13.19 -10.70
CA GLN A 180 2.50 12.58 -10.20
C GLN A 180 3.27 13.52 -9.26
N CYS A 181 3.33 14.81 -9.60
CA CYS A 181 3.93 15.80 -8.70
C CYS A 181 3.18 15.90 -7.36
N ALA A 182 1.84 15.92 -7.38
CA ALA A 182 1.02 15.92 -6.16
C ALA A 182 1.30 14.70 -5.27
N ARG A 183 1.44 13.50 -5.86
CA ARG A 183 1.75 12.28 -5.11
C ARG A 183 3.07 12.40 -4.37
N VAL A 184 4.12 12.85 -5.05
CA VAL A 184 5.44 13.00 -4.43
C VAL A 184 5.45 14.15 -3.43
N ALA A 185 4.82 15.28 -3.78
CA ALA A 185 4.81 16.46 -2.94
C ALA A 185 4.06 16.26 -1.62
N PHE A 186 2.96 15.49 -1.62
CA PHE A 186 2.07 15.38 -0.47
C PHE A 186 1.87 13.95 0.06
N GLY A 187 2.55 12.96 -0.54
CA GLY A 187 2.49 11.56 -0.10
C GLY A 187 1.16 10.87 -0.41
N PHE A 188 0.45 11.29 -1.46
CA PHE A 188 -0.83 10.67 -1.83
C PHE A 188 -0.61 9.28 -2.47
N SER A 189 -1.03 8.23 -1.76
CA SER A 189 -0.92 6.83 -2.19
C SER A 189 -2.27 6.11 -2.19
N GLY A 190 -2.39 5.04 -2.98
CA GLY A 190 -3.56 4.14 -2.97
C GLY A 190 -4.81 4.67 -3.68
N ILE A 191 -4.70 5.81 -4.37
CA ILE A 191 -5.72 6.39 -5.24
C ILE A 191 -5.18 6.47 -6.66
N TYR A 192 -6.04 6.45 -7.68
CA TYR A 192 -5.63 6.37 -9.08
C TYR A 192 -6.42 7.35 -9.94
N ASP A 193 -5.78 7.90 -10.96
CA ASP A 193 -6.51 8.53 -12.07
C ASP A 193 -7.03 7.48 -13.07
N GLN A 194 -7.86 7.92 -14.01
CA GLN A 194 -8.53 7.01 -14.94
C GLN A 194 -7.56 6.19 -15.78
N ASP A 195 -6.49 6.83 -16.28
CA ASP A 195 -5.51 6.14 -17.10
C ASP A 195 -4.83 5.05 -16.26
N GLU A 196 -4.38 5.38 -15.04
CA GLU A 196 -3.76 4.39 -14.15
C GLU A 196 -4.68 3.21 -13.85
N ALA A 197 -5.96 3.48 -13.55
CA ALA A 197 -6.95 2.43 -13.31
C ALA A 197 -7.15 1.53 -14.54
N GLU A 198 -7.24 2.11 -15.75
CA GLU A 198 -7.31 1.35 -17.00
C GLU A 198 -6.07 0.48 -17.21
N ARG A 199 -4.87 0.99 -16.89
CA ARG A 199 -3.60 0.22 -16.94
C ARG A 199 -3.61 -0.96 -15.98
N ILE A 200 -4.06 -0.76 -14.74
CA ILE A 200 -4.16 -1.82 -13.73
C ILE A 200 -5.11 -2.91 -14.22
N ILE A 201 -6.24 -2.52 -14.79
CA ILE A 201 -7.22 -3.47 -15.32
C ILE A 201 -6.64 -4.21 -16.52
N ASP A 202 -5.98 -3.53 -17.45
CA ASP A 202 -5.38 -4.12 -18.65
C ASP A 202 -4.27 -5.13 -18.31
N MET A 203 -3.37 -4.77 -17.40
CA MET A 203 -2.31 -5.67 -16.90
C MET A 203 -2.87 -6.85 -16.08
N GLY A 204 -4.10 -6.73 -15.58
CA GLY A 204 -4.70 -7.66 -14.62
C GLY A 204 -4.29 -7.30 -13.19
N SER A 205 -5.00 -7.84 -12.20
CA SER A 205 -4.62 -7.70 -10.79
C SER A 205 -3.15 -8.07 -10.66
N ALA A 206 -2.32 -7.16 -10.16
CA ALA A 206 -0.98 -7.54 -9.74
C ALA A 206 -1.14 -8.73 -8.81
N THR A 207 -0.60 -9.88 -9.19
CA THR A 207 -0.35 -10.90 -8.20
C THR A 207 0.50 -10.18 -7.18
N VAL A 208 -0.01 -10.07 -5.94
CA VAL A 208 0.89 -10.10 -4.81
C VAL A 208 1.60 -11.42 -5.03
N VAL A 209 2.75 -11.37 -5.71
CA VAL A 209 3.81 -12.29 -5.39
C VAL A 209 3.95 -11.98 -3.92
N ASP A 210 3.32 -12.81 -3.08
CA ASP A 210 3.79 -12.94 -1.73
C ASP A 210 5.28 -13.00 -1.94
N ARG A 211 5.98 -11.97 -1.47
CA ARG A 211 7.37 -12.19 -1.15
C ARG A 211 7.25 -13.26 -0.10
N GLU A 212 7.27 -14.53 -0.53
CA GLU A 212 7.93 -15.56 0.21
C GLU A 212 9.23 -14.87 0.62
N SER A 213 9.28 -14.50 1.90
CA SER A 213 10.46 -14.01 2.60
C SER A 213 11.66 -14.66 1.93
N PRO A 214 12.59 -13.89 1.34
CA PRO A 214 13.42 -14.32 0.22
C PRO A 214 13.71 -15.81 0.31
N GLY A 215 12.88 -16.59 -0.39
CA GLY A 215 13.14 -18.01 -0.57
C GLY A 215 14.52 -18.09 -1.22
N PRO A 216 15.40 -19.00 -0.77
CA PRO A 216 16.79 -18.96 -1.13
C PRO A 216 16.93 -18.97 -2.65
N VAL A 217 17.71 -18.01 -3.14
CA VAL A 217 18.10 -17.85 -4.54
C VAL A 217 18.48 -19.24 -5.09
N THR A 218 17.72 -19.72 -6.07
CA THR A 218 18.04 -20.96 -6.79
C THR A 218 19.21 -20.71 -7.72
N ALA A 219 20.40 -20.64 -7.12
CA ALA A 219 21.60 -21.21 -7.74
C ALA A 219 21.34 -22.70 -7.98
N PRO A 220 21.96 -23.34 -8.99
CA PRO A 220 21.74 -24.76 -9.27
C PRO A 220 21.96 -25.56 -7.98
N VAL A 221 20.87 -26.17 -7.49
CA VAL A 221 20.83 -26.90 -6.22
C VAL A 221 21.79 -28.08 -6.34
N GLN A 222 22.99 -27.93 -5.81
CA GLN A 222 23.77 -29.09 -5.37
C GLN A 222 22.96 -29.72 -4.25
N GLN A 223 22.40 -30.91 -4.50
CA GLN A 223 21.66 -31.68 -3.51
C GLN A 223 22.57 -31.93 -2.30
N ILE A 224 22.31 -31.23 -1.20
CA ILE A 224 23.02 -31.41 0.07
C ILE A 224 22.65 -32.79 0.61
N ASN A 225 23.64 -33.64 0.87
CA ASN A 225 23.41 -34.98 1.42
C ASN A 225 23.29 -34.91 2.95
N HIS A 226 22.09 -34.62 3.44
CA HIS A 226 21.82 -34.39 4.87
C HIS A 226 22.19 -35.61 5.73
N ASP A 227 21.99 -36.82 5.21
CA ASP A 227 22.27 -38.09 5.91
C ASP A 227 23.74 -38.22 6.37
N LYS A 228 24.67 -37.53 5.69
CA LYS A 228 26.10 -37.53 6.05
C LYS A 228 26.51 -36.38 6.96
N ILE A 229 25.78 -35.27 6.92
CA ILE A 229 26.15 -34.01 7.58
C ILE A 229 25.51 -33.94 8.96
N ASP A 230 24.24 -34.32 9.08
CA ASP A 230 23.45 -34.18 10.31
C ASP A 230 24.04 -34.92 11.51
N PRO A 231 24.54 -36.17 11.39
CA PRO A 231 25.12 -36.86 12.54
C PRO A 231 26.40 -36.19 13.07
N LEU A 232 27.13 -35.45 12.22
CA LEU A 232 28.31 -34.70 12.62
C LEU A 232 27.90 -33.37 13.27
N LEU A 233 26.91 -32.68 12.69
CA LEU A 233 26.39 -31.42 13.24
C LEU A 233 25.73 -31.63 14.59
N ASP A 234 24.97 -32.69 14.79
CA ASP A 234 24.35 -33.00 16.09
C ASP A 234 25.40 -33.16 17.18
N LYS A 235 26.50 -33.87 16.89
CA LYS A 235 27.63 -34.02 17.82
C LYS A 235 28.32 -32.69 18.10
N LEU A 236 28.52 -31.87 17.06
CA LEU A 236 29.18 -30.57 17.18
C LEU A 236 28.32 -29.58 17.98
N ILE A 237 27.02 -29.52 17.71
CA ILE A 237 26.04 -28.69 18.41
C ILE A 237 25.94 -29.10 19.87
N ASN A 238 25.83 -30.40 20.16
CA ASN A 238 25.79 -30.89 21.54
C ASN A 238 27.05 -30.50 22.31
N ARG A 239 28.23 -30.59 21.69
CA ARG A 239 29.48 -30.17 22.30
C ARG A 239 29.55 -28.65 22.50
N ALA A 240 29.20 -27.87 21.48
CA ALA A 240 29.18 -26.41 21.54
C ALA A 240 28.23 -25.90 22.63
N THR A 241 27.08 -26.55 22.78
CA THR A 241 26.08 -26.25 23.81
C THR A 241 26.62 -26.55 25.21
N THR A 242 27.31 -27.68 25.38
CA THR A 242 27.85 -28.11 26.68
C THR A 242 29.05 -27.27 27.11
N GLU A 243 29.94 -26.93 26.17
CA GLU A 243 31.19 -26.22 26.43
C GLU A 243 31.08 -24.69 26.26
N MET A 244 29.89 -24.17 25.88
CA MET A 244 29.66 -22.78 25.45
C MET A 244 30.64 -22.29 24.38
N ALA A 245 31.07 -23.20 23.50
CA ALA A 245 32.14 -22.99 22.53
C ALA A 245 31.57 -22.88 21.10
N TRP A 246 30.69 -21.89 20.88
CA TRP A 246 30.00 -21.67 19.60
C TRP A 246 30.92 -21.16 18.48
N GLU A 247 31.83 -20.23 18.79
CA GLU A 247 32.83 -19.68 17.86
C GLU A 247 33.79 -20.76 17.29
N PRO A 248 34.39 -21.64 18.12
CA PRO A 248 35.16 -22.78 17.62
C PRO A 248 34.36 -23.74 16.71
N ALA A 249 33.08 -23.95 17.02
CA ALA A 249 32.21 -24.80 16.21
C ALA A 249 31.91 -24.15 14.85
N GLN A 250 31.69 -22.84 14.81
CA GLN A 250 31.52 -22.07 13.58
C GLN A 250 32.78 -22.12 12.72
N HIS A 251 33.96 -21.94 13.33
CA HIS A 251 35.23 -22.04 12.64
C HIS A 251 35.48 -23.44 12.06
N TYR A 252 35.13 -24.51 12.80
CA TYR A 252 35.22 -25.88 12.29
C TYR A 252 34.31 -26.11 11.08
N ILE A 253 33.08 -25.59 11.09
CA ILE A 253 32.14 -25.69 9.95
C ILE A 253 32.71 -24.99 8.71
N ASN A 254 33.23 -23.77 8.88
CA ASN A 254 33.83 -22.98 7.79
C ASN A 254 35.07 -23.63 7.17
N GLN A 255 35.80 -24.46 7.93
CA GLN A 255 36.93 -25.23 7.39
C GLN A 255 36.50 -26.55 6.74
N ARG A 256 35.43 -27.18 7.24
CA ARG A 256 35.07 -28.56 6.89
C ARG A 256 34.10 -28.67 5.72
N PHE A 257 33.25 -27.66 5.53
CA PHE A 257 32.22 -27.62 4.50
C PHE A 257 32.41 -26.38 3.62
N GLN A 258 31.89 -26.44 2.39
CA GLN A 258 31.95 -25.32 1.44
C GLN A 258 30.62 -25.20 0.70
N GLY A 259 30.32 -23.98 0.22
CA GLY A 259 29.08 -23.72 -0.51
C GLY A 259 27.83 -24.04 0.30
N ALA A 260 26.85 -24.68 -0.33
CA ALA A 260 25.53 -24.93 0.25
C ALA A 260 25.57 -25.80 1.52
N GLU A 261 26.53 -26.74 1.63
CA GLU A 261 26.71 -27.56 2.83
C GLU A 261 27.19 -26.74 4.05
N ALA A 262 28.05 -25.74 3.82
CA ALA A 262 28.53 -24.86 4.88
C ALA A 262 27.41 -23.94 5.37
N GLU A 263 26.64 -23.37 4.45
CA GLU A 263 25.51 -22.50 4.76
C GLU A 263 24.44 -23.25 5.57
N TYR A 264 24.10 -24.48 5.17
CA TYR A 264 23.21 -25.35 5.92
C TYR A 264 23.72 -25.65 7.34
N ALA A 265 25.01 -25.98 7.47
CA ALA A 265 25.63 -26.29 8.75
C ALA A 265 25.69 -25.08 9.71
N LEU A 266 25.99 -23.89 9.17
CA LEU A 266 26.02 -22.64 9.93
C LEU A 266 24.64 -22.25 10.45
N ASN A 267 23.61 -22.31 9.61
CA ASN A 267 22.23 -22.01 10.01
C ASN A 267 21.76 -22.94 11.13
N ARG A 268 22.05 -24.24 11.02
CA ARG A 268 21.75 -25.23 12.07
C ARG A 268 22.45 -24.94 13.40
N LEU A 269 23.70 -24.46 13.36
CA LEU A 269 24.45 -24.07 14.57
C LEU A 269 23.86 -22.80 15.20
N GLU A 270 23.52 -21.80 14.38
CA GLU A 270 22.96 -20.52 14.83
C GLU A 270 21.59 -20.70 15.49
N GLU A 271 20.70 -21.51 14.88
CA GLU A 271 19.41 -21.86 15.48
C GLU A 271 19.56 -22.55 16.85
N ALA A 272 20.62 -23.35 17.05
CA ALA A 272 20.89 -23.99 18.33
C ALA A 272 21.41 -22.98 19.38
N GLN A 273 22.28 -22.05 18.97
CA GLN A 273 22.81 -21.00 19.85
C GLN A 273 21.71 -20.02 20.28
N GLN A 274 20.82 -19.62 19.38
CA GLN A 274 19.68 -18.75 19.68
C GLN A 274 18.71 -19.42 20.66
N ARG A 275 18.45 -20.73 20.47
CA ARG A 275 17.66 -21.52 21.42
C ARG A 275 18.30 -21.56 22.81
N GLN A 276 19.62 -21.78 22.90
CA GLN A 276 20.32 -21.78 24.19
C GLN A 276 20.25 -20.40 24.88
N THR A 277 20.50 -19.33 24.14
CA THR A 277 20.44 -17.94 24.66
C THR A 277 19.04 -17.60 25.17
N THR A 278 18.01 -18.00 24.44
CA THR A 278 16.60 -17.77 24.83
C THR A 278 16.26 -18.49 26.13
N VAL A 279 16.69 -19.75 26.29
CA VAL A 279 16.47 -20.53 27.51
C VAL A 279 17.22 -19.92 28.72
N GLN A 280 18.49 -19.53 28.54
CA GLN A 280 19.26 -18.89 29.61
C GLN A 280 18.67 -17.54 30.05
N THR A 281 18.17 -16.75 29.09
CA THR A 281 17.52 -15.46 29.38
C THR A 281 16.22 -15.68 30.17
N ALA A 282 15.43 -16.70 29.82
CA ALA A 282 14.20 -17.03 30.55
C ALA A 282 14.46 -17.53 31.98
N GLU A 283 15.54 -18.31 32.20
CA GLU A 283 15.94 -18.79 33.53
C GLU A 283 16.51 -17.68 34.44
N GLN A 284 17.12 -16.63 33.86
CA GLN A 284 17.61 -15.48 34.63
C GLN A 284 16.47 -14.55 35.09
N VAL A 285 15.43 -14.39 34.28
CA VAL A 285 14.26 -13.56 34.61
C VAL A 285 13.43 -14.20 35.74
N SER A 286 13.26 -15.53 35.72
CA SER A 286 12.51 -16.23 36.78
C SER A 286 13.21 -16.20 38.16
N ASN A 287 14.54 -16.16 38.19
CA ASN A 287 15.31 -16.06 39.43
C ASN A 287 15.32 -14.65 40.06
N GLN A 288 15.03 -13.59 39.29
CA GLN A 288 14.93 -12.21 39.82
C GLN A 288 13.57 -11.91 40.47
N GLU A 289 12.50 -12.58 40.05
CA GLU A 289 11.14 -12.36 40.59
C GLU A 289 10.90 -13.05 41.95
N GLY A 290 11.82 -13.90 42.42
CA GLY A 290 11.73 -14.63 43.70
C GLY A 290 12.18 -13.88 44.96
N LEU A 291 12.66 -12.63 44.86
CA LEU A 291 13.32 -11.90 45.97
C LEU A 291 12.72 -10.53 46.31
N GLY A 292 11.39 -10.38 46.26
CA GLY A 292 10.76 -9.18 46.79
C GLY A 292 9.30 -9.39 47.17
N PHE A 293 9.01 -9.50 48.47
CA PHE A 293 7.84 -8.98 49.21
C PHE A 293 7.72 -9.74 50.54
N VAL A 294 8.39 -9.23 51.59
CA VAL A 294 8.04 -9.57 52.99
C VAL A 294 7.21 -8.40 53.51
N ASN A 295 5.92 -8.65 53.74
CA ASN A 295 5.02 -7.73 54.44
C ASN A 295 5.22 -7.91 55.95
N ASP A 296 5.74 -6.88 56.63
CA ASP A 296 5.66 -6.79 58.09
C ASP A 296 4.63 -5.72 58.48
N VAL A 297 3.61 -6.15 59.22
CA VAL A 297 2.65 -5.31 59.94
C VAL A 297 2.83 -5.59 61.43
N PRO A 298 2.97 -4.56 62.29
CA PRO A 298 2.67 -4.75 63.71
C PRO A 298 1.60 -3.78 64.23
N GLY A 299 0.50 -4.40 64.71
CA GLY A 299 -0.12 -4.27 66.04
C GLY A 299 -0.17 -2.94 66.81
N ALA A 300 -1.38 -2.62 67.29
CA ALA A 300 -1.73 -1.66 68.34
C ALA A 300 -0.96 -1.90 69.67
N ASP A 301 -0.66 -0.87 70.48
CA ASP A 301 -1.53 -0.30 71.52
C ASP A 301 -0.78 0.71 72.43
N GLU A 302 -1.56 1.60 73.06
CA GLU A 302 -1.38 2.43 74.27
C GLU A 302 -0.31 3.54 74.44
N SER A 303 -0.86 4.68 74.91
CA SER A 303 -0.33 5.66 75.89
C SER A 303 0.42 6.93 75.41
N GLU A 304 -0.33 8.05 75.43
CA GLU A 304 0.15 9.40 75.79
C GLU A 304 0.71 9.43 77.24
N PRO A 305 1.46 10.46 77.74
CA PRO A 305 1.43 11.87 77.30
C PRO A 305 2.77 12.68 77.35
N ALA A 306 2.67 13.92 76.84
CA ALA A 306 3.15 15.18 77.46
C ALA A 306 4.50 15.86 77.07
N PHE A 307 4.36 17.19 76.90
CA PHE A 307 5.33 18.31 77.00
C PHE A 307 6.47 18.34 75.94
N TYR A 308 6.72 19.42 75.19
CA TYR A 308 6.61 20.87 75.37
C TYR A 308 6.24 21.56 74.05
#